data_AF-A0A2N5JT25-F1
#
_entry.id   AF-A0A2N5JT25-F1
#
_cell.length_a   1.000
_cell.length_b   1.000
_cell.length_c   1.000
_cell.angle_alpha   90.00
_cell.angle_beta   90.00
_cell.angle_gamma   90.00
#
_symmetry.space_group_name_H-M   'P 1'
#
loop_
_entity.id
_entity.type
_entity.pdbx_description
1 polymer ?
#
loop_
_entity_poly.entity_id
_entity_poly.type
_entity_poly.pdbx_seq_one_letter_code
_entity_poly.pdbx_strand_id
1 'polypeptide(L)'
;MALTFFAGHYWQTIDTWHSTKLALERIKDKGAVLTTAEIAPHLSQRPTVNLAISHPYPQNLDDYRYILLNKTHPGWLSSGDLVDQLLAEIAQIPALRLVFYQNGIYLFSYE
;
A
#
# COMPACT_ATOMS: atom_id res chain seq x y z
N MET A 1 18.04 17.05 16.34
CA MET A 1 16.61 17.35 16.53
C MET A 1 15.85 16.75 15.34
N ALA A 2 15.52 15.47 15.42
CA ALA A 2 14.91 14.71 14.30
C ALA A 2 13.88 13.68 14.77
N LEU A 3 13.85 13.30 16.05
CA LEU A 3 12.90 12.31 16.57
C LEU A 3 11.45 12.82 16.64
N THR A 4 11.23 14.13 16.74
CA THR A 4 9.90 14.68 17.02
C THR A 4 8.98 14.66 15.79
N PHE A 5 9.52 14.66 14.57
CA PHE A 5 8.72 14.63 13.34
C PHE A 5 8.16 13.23 13.02
N PHE A 6 8.84 12.16 13.45
CA PHE A 6 8.41 10.79 13.17
C PHE A 6 7.43 10.25 14.20
N ALA A 7 7.53 10.68 15.46
CA ALA A 7 6.66 10.16 16.52
C ALA A 7 5.18 10.47 16.29
N GLY A 8 4.84 11.70 15.87
CA GLY A 8 3.45 12.15 15.71
C GLY A 8 2.65 11.37 14.65
N HIS A 9 3.25 11.08 13.50
CA HIS A 9 2.61 10.29 12.44
C HIS A 9 2.47 8.81 12.80
N TYR A 10 3.38 8.26 13.60
CA TYR A 10 3.34 6.85 13.99
C TYR A 10 2.19 6.51 14.95
N TRP A 11 1.76 7.46 15.79
CA TRP A 11 0.62 7.26 16.68
C TRP A 11 -0.71 7.10 15.93
N GLN A 12 -0.82 7.69 14.73
CA GLN A 12 -2.04 7.64 13.93
C GLN A 12 -2.25 6.27 13.29
N THR A 13 -1.20 5.45 13.12
CA THR A 13 -1.25 4.17 12.38
C THR A 13 -1.24 2.93 13.28
N ILE A 14 -1.28 3.09 14.61
CA ILE A 14 -1.28 1.97 15.57
C ILE A 14 -2.48 1.03 15.35
N ASP A 15 -3.63 1.59 14.98
CA ASP A 15 -4.86 0.85 14.68
C ASP A 15 -4.74 -0.06 13.45
N THR A 16 -3.90 0.30 12.49
CA THR A 16 -3.67 -0.43 11.24
C THR A 16 -2.38 -1.23 11.22
N TRP A 17 -1.43 -0.96 12.13
CA TRP A 17 -0.13 -1.66 12.22
C TRP A 17 -0.24 -3.18 12.21
N HIS A 18 -1.15 -3.73 13.02
CA HIS A 18 -1.37 -5.18 13.09
C HIS A 18 -1.84 -5.74 11.74
N SER A 19 -2.77 -5.05 11.07
CA SER A 19 -3.29 -5.44 9.75
C SER A 19 -2.23 -5.30 8.66
N THR A 20 -1.40 -4.25 8.71
CA THR A 20 -0.25 -4.09 7.81
C THR A 20 0.73 -5.24 7.96
N LYS A 21 1.06 -5.65 9.19
CA LYS A 21 1.92 -6.81 9.43
C LYS A 21 1.32 -8.10 8.85
N LEU A 22 0.04 -8.36 9.11
CA LEU A 22 -0.63 -9.54 8.56
C LEU A 22 -0.68 -9.53 7.03
N ALA A 23 -0.88 -8.37 6.40
CA ALA A 23 -0.81 -8.24 4.95
C ALA A 23 0.60 -8.55 4.43
N LEU A 24 1.64 -8.01 5.05
CA LEU A 24 3.04 -8.26 4.68
C LEU A 24 3.41 -9.75 4.76
N GLU A 25 2.90 -10.49 5.75
CA GLU A 25 3.09 -11.95 5.88
C GLU A 25 2.49 -12.75 4.72
N ARG A 26 1.52 -12.19 3.99
CA ARG A 26 0.95 -12.82 2.78
C ARG A 26 1.81 -12.61 1.53
N ILE A 27 2.77 -11.69 1.58
CA ILE A 27 3.66 -11.40 0.44
C ILE A 27 4.86 -12.34 0.48
N LYS A 28 4.81 -13.40 -0.33
CA LYS A 28 5.76 -14.53 -0.24
C LYS A 28 7.06 -14.33 -1.02
N ASP A 29 7.05 -13.51 -2.07
CA ASP A 29 8.22 -13.25 -2.91
C ASP A 29 8.57 -11.76 -2.97
N LYS A 30 9.67 -11.45 -3.67
CA LYS A 30 10.24 -10.09 -3.81
C LYS A 30 9.72 -9.34 -5.03
N GLY A 31 8.57 -9.72 -5.59
CA GLY A 31 7.93 -9.00 -6.69
C GLY A 31 7.71 -7.51 -6.38
N ALA A 32 7.61 -6.71 -7.44
CA ALA A 32 7.40 -5.27 -7.35
C ALA A 32 6.08 -4.96 -6.62
N VAL A 33 6.10 -3.92 -5.78
CA VAL A 33 4.95 -3.53 -4.95
C VAL A 33 4.59 -2.07 -5.17
N LEU A 34 3.32 -1.81 -5.47
CA LEU A 34 2.73 -0.48 -5.37
C LEU A 34 2.09 -0.31 -4.00
N THR A 35 2.40 0.77 -3.28
CA THR A 35 1.93 0.93 -1.89
C THR A 35 1.71 2.37 -1.46
N THR A 36 1.02 2.58 -0.34
CA THR A 36 0.87 3.89 0.32
C THR A 36 2.15 4.30 1.05
N ALA A 37 2.39 5.61 1.15
CA ALA A 37 3.66 6.18 1.63
C ALA A 37 4.09 5.68 3.02
N GLU A 38 3.12 5.44 3.89
CA GLU A 38 3.33 4.95 5.25
C GLU A 38 3.73 3.46 5.35
N ILE A 39 3.34 2.63 4.38
CA ILE A 39 3.71 1.20 4.36
C ILE A 39 5.09 1.00 3.73
N ALA A 40 5.48 1.88 2.80
CA ALA A 40 6.72 1.75 2.03
C ALA A 40 8.01 1.50 2.86
N PRO A 41 8.22 2.14 4.03
CA PRO A 41 9.39 1.87 4.87
C PRO A 41 9.50 0.40 5.29
N HIS A 42 8.38 -0.30 5.46
CA HIS A 42 8.33 -1.72 5.83
C HIS A 42 8.62 -2.66 4.65
N LEU A 43 8.66 -2.14 3.42
CA LEU A 43 8.96 -2.86 2.19
C LEU A 43 10.37 -2.57 1.66
N SER A 44 11.19 -1.78 2.38
CA SER A 44 12.50 -1.28 1.93
C SER A 44 13.53 -2.35 1.55
N GLN A 45 13.33 -3.61 1.93
CA GLN A 45 14.19 -4.72 1.52
C GLN A 45 13.86 -5.30 0.12
N ARG A 46 12.88 -4.73 -0.59
CA ARG A 46 12.45 -5.16 -1.92
C ARG A 46 13.20 -4.40 -3.02
N PRO A 47 13.42 -5.05 -4.18
CA PRO A 47 14.10 -4.42 -5.31
C PRO A 47 13.28 -3.26 -5.91
N THR A 48 11.96 -3.36 -5.90
CA THR A 48 11.06 -2.34 -6.49
C THR A 48 9.88 -2.08 -5.56
N VAL A 49 9.76 -0.84 -5.09
CA VAL A 49 8.63 -0.34 -4.30
C VAL A 49 8.28 1.04 -4.82
N ASN A 50 7.04 1.21 -5.27
CA ASN A 50 6.54 2.48 -5.76
C ASN A 50 5.41 2.99 -4.89
N LEU A 51 5.25 4.32 -4.86
CA LEU A 51 4.27 4.98 -4.02
C LEU A 51 3.04 5.39 -4.82
N ALA A 52 1.86 5.11 -4.27
CA ALA A 52 0.58 5.58 -4.79
C ALA A 52 0.32 7.04 -4.33
N ILE A 53 1.08 8.00 -4.88
CA ILE A 53 1.09 9.42 -4.44
C ILE A 53 0.46 10.41 -5.42
N SER A 54 0.15 10.01 -6.66
CA SER A 54 -0.49 10.90 -7.63
C SER A 54 -1.18 10.12 -8.74
N HIS A 55 -2.33 10.61 -9.19
CA HIS A 55 -3.04 10.13 -10.37
C HIS A 55 -2.93 11.17 -11.52
N PRO A 56 -2.73 10.76 -12.79
CA PRO A 56 -2.52 9.40 -13.26
C PRO A 56 -1.19 8.80 -12.77
N TYR A 57 -1.19 7.51 -12.48
CA TYR A 57 0.03 6.81 -12.11
C TYR A 57 0.95 6.73 -13.34
N PRO A 58 2.26 7.02 -13.21
CA PRO A 58 3.17 6.95 -14.34
C PRO A 58 3.46 5.52 -14.83
N GLN A 59 2.97 4.49 -14.13
CA GLN A 59 3.26 3.08 -14.41
C GLN A 59 1.97 2.26 -14.48
N ASN A 60 1.98 1.17 -15.27
CA ASN A 60 0.84 0.29 -15.42
C ASN A 60 0.68 -0.60 -14.16
N LEU A 61 -0.56 -0.90 -13.74
CA LEU A 61 -0.82 -1.76 -12.59
C LEU A 61 -0.34 -3.20 -12.83
N ASP A 62 -0.21 -3.62 -14.08
CA ASP A 62 0.34 -4.93 -14.48
C ASP A 62 1.85 -5.06 -14.15
N ASP A 63 2.56 -3.96 -13.93
CA ASP A 63 4.00 -3.96 -13.61
C ASP A 63 4.28 -4.42 -12.17
N TYR A 64 3.24 -4.49 -11.33
CA TYR A 64 3.37 -4.79 -9.91
C TYR A 64 2.80 -6.16 -9.59
N ARG A 65 3.59 -7.02 -8.95
CA ARG A 65 3.08 -8.31 -8.49
C ARG A 65 2.09 -8.17 -7.33
N TYR A 66 2.28 -7.13 -6.51
CA TYR A 66 1.43 -6.83 -5.38
C TYR A 66 1.04 -5.36 -5.35
N ILE A 67 -0.20 -5.11 -4.91
CA ILE A 67 -0.69 -3.76 -4.61
C ILE A 67 -1.18 -3.74 -3.17
N LEU A 68 -0.50 -3.00 -2.30
CA LEU A 68 -0.74 -2.96 -0.85
C LEU A 68 -1.11 -1.54 -0.41
N LEU A 69 -2.38 -1.30 -0.08
CA LEU A 69 -2.91 0.03 0.17
C LEU A 69 -3.46 0.16 1.58
N ASN A 70 -3.19 1.28 2.25
CA ASN A 70 -3.93 1.69 3.44
C ASN A 70 -4.90 2.82 3.08
N LYS A 71 -6.19 2.51 3.11
CA LYS A 71 -7.25 3.50 2.91
C LYS A 71 -7.45 4.39 4.13
N THR A 72 -7.33 3.81 5.33
CA THR A 72 -7.57 4.50 6.60
C THR A 72 -6.52 5.58 6.85
N HIS A 73 -5.26 5.26 6.54
CA HIS A 73 -4.12 6.16 6.67
C HIS A 73 -3.29 6.08 5.38
N PRO A 74 -3.60 6.86 4.34
CA PRO A 74 -2.86 6.77 3.08
C PRO A 74 -1.44 7.36 3.17
N GLY A 75 -1.19 8.23 4.14
CA GLY A 75 0.12 8.86 4.39
C GLY A 75 0.39 10.11 3.54
N TRP A 76 1.64 10.60 3.58
CA TRP A 76 2.05 11.82 2.91
C TRP A 76 1.91 11.74 1.37
N LEU A 77 1.27 12.76 0.77
CA LEU A 77 0.93 12.88 -0.66
C LEU A 77 -0.04 11.83 -1.22
N SER A 78 -0.47 10.85 -0.43
CA SER A 78 -1.57 9.95 -0.76
C SER A 78 -2.86 10.45 -0.08
N SER A 79 -4.01 10.27 -0.70
CA SER A 79 -5.32 10.62 -0.12
C SER A 79 -6.27 9.42 -0.14
N GLY A 80 -7.31 9.46 0.70
CA GLY A 80 -8.37 8.44 0.68
C GLY A 80 -9.04 8.37 -0.70
N ASP A 81 -9.27 9.53 -1.32
CA ASP A 81 -9.83 9.62 -2.68
C ASP A 81 -8.93 8.97 -3.74
N LEU A 82 -7.60 9.14 -3.62
CA LEU A 82 -6.64 8.49 -4.52
C LEU A 82 -6.65 6.98 -4.33
N VAL A 83 -6.74 6.50 -3.09
CA VAL A 83 -6.89 5.06 -2.81
C VAL A 83 -8.22 4.54 -3.38
N ASP A 84 -9.31 5.32 -3.28
CA ASP A 84 -10.61 4.93 -3.85
C ASP A 84 -10.61 4.88 -5.38
N GLN A 85 -9.93 5.81 -6.04
CA GLN A 85 -9.70 5.76 -7.49
C GLN A 85 -8.93 4.49 -7.88
N LEU A 86 -7.84 4.20 -7.16
CA LEU A 86 -7.04 3.01 -7.41
C LEU A 86 -7.85 1.72 -7.17
N LEU A 87 -8.67 1.66 -6.13
CA LEU A 87 -9.56 0.52 -5.89
C LEU A 87 -10.59 0.35 -7.02
N ALA A 88 -11.11 1.44 -7.57
CA ALA A 88 -12.03 1.41 -8.71
C ALA A 88 -11.34 0.90 -9.99
N GLU A 89 -10.08 1.30 -10.25
CA GLU A 89 -9.26 0.80 -11.36
C GLU A 89 -8.95 -0.69 -11.19
N ILE A 90 -8.49 -1.11 -10.01
CA ILE A 90 -8.19 -2.51 -9.70
C ILE A 90 -9.42 -3.39 -9.91
N ALA A 91 -10.62 -2.90 -9.55
CA ALA A 91 -11.87 -3.64 -9.76
C ALA A 91 -12.17 -3.92 -11.24
N GLN A 92 -11.57 -3.17 -12.18
CA GLN A 92 -11.67 -3.44 -13.62
C GLN A 92 -10.63 -4.45 -14.15
N ILE A 93 -9.73 -4.94 -13.29
CA ILE A 93 -8.65 -5.86 -13.66
C ILE A 93 -8.95 -7.25 -13.06
N PRO A 94 -9.54 -8.19 -13.80
CA PRO A 94 -9.95 -9.49 -13.26
C PRO A 94 -8.78 -10.37 -12.78
N ALA A 95 -7.58 -10.11 -13.30
CA ALA A 95 -6.37 -10.82 -12.94
C ALA A 95 -5.83 -10.42 -11.55
N LEU A 96 -6.19 -9.24 -11.04
CA LEU A 96 -5.86 -8.80 -9.69
C LEU A 96 -6.89 -9.37 -8.70
N ARG A 97 -6.42 -10.20 -7.78
CA ARG A 97 -7.28 -10.79 -6.74
C ARG A 97 -6.98 -10.20 -5.38
N LEU A 98 -8.04 -9.89 -4.65
CA LEU A 98 -7.94 -9.48 -3.24
C LEU A 98 -7.51 -10.70 -2.40
N VAL A 99 -6.31 -10.64 -1.84
CA VAL A 99 -5.73 -11.72 -1.03
C VAL A 99 -5.76 -11.44 0.47
N PHE A 100 -5.94 -10.17 0.85
CA PHE A 100 -6.12 -9.77 2.24
C PHE A 100 -6.90 -8.45 2.34
N TYR A 101 -7.82 -8.38 3.31
CA TYR A 101 -8.50 -7.16 3.71
C TYR A 101 -8.75 -7.14 5.22
N GLN A 102 -8.30 -6.09 5.90
CA GLN A 102 -8.61 -5.85 7.32
C GLN A 102 -8.33 -4.38 7.68
N ASN A 103 -9.23 -3.74 8.42
CA ASN A 103 -9.05 -2.37 8.94
C ASN A 103 -8.65 -1.33 7.88
N GLY A 104 -9.18 -1.45 6.66
CA GLY A 104 -8.85 -0.55 5.54
C GLY A 104 -7.49 -0.81 4.89
N ILE A 105 -6.78 -1.88 5.28
CA ILE A 105 -5.64 -2.41 4.55
C ILE A 105 -6.13 -3.36 3.47
N TYR A 106 -5.73 -3.12 2.23
CA TYR A 106 -6.02 -3.96 1.07
C TYR A 106 -4.73 -4.52 0.52
N LEU A 107 -4.71 -5.82 0.24
CA LEU A 107 -3.64 -6.46 -0.52
C LEU A 107 -4.24 -7.18 -1.72
N PHE A 108 -3.75 -6.82 -2.89
CA PHE A 108 -4.03 -7.52 -4.14
C PHE A 108 -2.77 -8.20 -4.66
N SER A 109 -2.96 -9.32 -5.36
CA SER A 109 -1.90 -9.96 -6.13
C SER A 109 -2.44 -10.51 -7.44
N TYR A 110 -1.57 -10.57 -8.44
CA TYR A 110 -1.78 -11.43 -9.61
C TYR A 110 -1.59 -12.90 -9.19
N GLU A 111 -2.21 -13.85 -9.92
CA GLU A 111 -1.94 -15.29 -9.76
C GLU A 111 -0.45 -15.63 -9.91
#